data_AF-A0A6I1JA85-F1
#
_entry.id   AF-A0A6I1JA85-F1
#
_cell.length_a   1.000
_cell.length_b   1.000
_cell.length_c   1.000
_cell.angle_alpha   90.00
_cell.angle_beta   90.00
_cell.angle_gamma   90.00
#
_symmetry.space_group_name_H-M   'P 1'
#
loop_
_entity.id
_entity.type
_entity.pdbx_description
1 polymer ?
#
loop_
_entity_poly.entity_id
_entity_poly.type
_entity_poly.pdbx_seq_one_letter_code
_entity_poly.pdbx_strand_id
1 'polypeptide(L)' 'MLLASGLTAAFLVAGLSAWRWLKDQRTEDVMIGVRTGVTVAAVLIPVQIFVGDLHGLNTLEHQPAKVAAMEANWET' A
#
# COMPACT_ATOMS: atom_id res chain seq x y z
N MET A 1 -5.95 -8.33 -4.30
CA MET A 1 -4.52 -8.40 -3.93
C MET A 1 -3.58 -7.65 -4.87
N LEU A 2 -3.95 -7.43 -6.15
CA LEU A 2 -3.09 -6.72 -7.12
C LEU A 2 -2.63 -5.31 -6.66
N LEU A 3 -3.56 -4.50 -6.15
CA LEU A 3 -3.27 -3.15 -5.67
C LEU A 3 -2.28 -3.15 -4.51
N ALA A 4 -2.49 -4.02 -3.51
CA ALA A 4 -1.56 -4.21 -2.41
C ALA A 4 -0.16 -4.66 -2.88
N SER A 5 -0.06 -5.61 -3.82
CA SER A 5 1.23 -6.01 -4.38
C SER A 5 1.92 -4.88 -5.16
N GLY A 6 1.15 -4.04 -5.86
CA GLY A 6 1.65 -2.87 -6.55
C GLY A 6 2.24 -1.84 -5.58
N LEU A 7 1.57 -1.60 -4.44
CA LEU A 7 2.10 -0.76 -3.36
C LEU A 7 3.40 -1.30 -2.78
N THR A 8 3.46 -2.61 -2.50
CA THR A 8 4.69 -3.26 -2.00
C THR A 8 5.86 -3.04 -2.96
N ALA A 9 5.66 -3.25 -4.26
CA ALA A 9 6.69 -3.01 -5.27
C ALA A 9 7.09 -1.53 -5.35
N ALA A 10 6.12 -0.61 -5.32
CA ALA A 10 6.37 0.83 -5.36
C ALA A 10 7.24 1.30 -4.19
N PHE A 11 6.92 0.86 -2.96
CA PHE A 11 7.71 1.18 -1.78
C PHE A 11 9.08 0.49 -1.76
N LEU A 12 9.20 -0.72 -2.30
CA LEU A 12 10.49 -1.40 -2.45
C LEU A 12 11.42 -0.60 -3.38
N VAL A 13 10.92 -0.17 -4.53
CA VAL A 13 11.68 0.64 -5.50
C VAL A 13 12.07 1.99 -4.89
N ALA A 14 11.11 2.68 -4.26
CA ALA A 14 11.36 3.96 -3.61
C ALA A 14 12.40 3.83 -2.47
N GLY A 15 12.27 2.79 -1.64
CA GLY A 15 13.15 2.52 -0.50
C GLY A 15 14.57 2.17 -0.92
N LEU A 16 14.76 1.28 -1.89
CA LEU A 16 16.09 0.94 -2.41
C LEU A 16 16.76 2.14 -3.08
N SER A 17 16.00 2.93 -3.84
CA SER A 17 16.51 4.12 -4.49
C SER A 17 16.89 5.20 -3.46
N ALA A 18 16.05 5.44 -2.45
CA ALA A 18 16.36 6.36 -1.36
C ALA A 18 17.59 5.90 -0.56
N TRP A 19 17.73 4.60 -0.33
CA TRP A 19 18.91 4.05 0.33
C TRP A 19 20.19 4.28 -0.49
N ARG A 20 20.16 4.06 -1.81
CA ARG A 20 21.30 4.36 -2.70
C ARG A 20 21.66 5.84 -2.67
N TRP A 21 20.65 6.72 -2.65
CA TRP A 21 20.85 8.16 -2.52
C TRP A 21 21.56 8.53 -1.21
N LEU A 22 21.20 7.90 -0.09
CA LEU A 22 21.84 8.08 1.22
C LEU A 22 23.28 7.53 1.27
N LYS A 23 23.62 6.57 0.40
CA LYS A 23 24.99 6.05 0.21
C LYS A 23 25.81 6.87 -0.78
N ASP A 24 25.43 8.13 -0.99
CA ASP A 24 26.09 9.10 -1.85
C ASP A 24 26.11 8.74 -3.36
N GLN A 25 25.27 7.79 -3.78
CA GLN A 25 25.05 7.49 -5.20
C GLN A 25 23.99 8.43 -5.78
N ARG A 26 24.33 9.72 -5.90
CA ARG A 26 23.40 10.78 -6.32
C ARG A 26 23.29 10.91 -7.85
N THR A 27 22.96 9.82 -8.52
CA THR A 27 22.71 9.83 -9.98
C THR A 27 21.25 10.15 -10.29
N GLU A 28 20.99 10.59 -11.52
CA GLU A 28 19.64 10.89 -12.00
C GLU A 28 18.73 9.65 -11.92
N ASP A 29 19.24 8.47 -12.31
CA ASP A 29 18.52 7.20 -12.24
C ASP A 29 17.99 6.88 -10.84
N VAL A 30 18.77 7.18 -9.80
CA VAL A 30 18.37 6.96 -8.41
C VAL A 30 17.21 7.87 -8.04
N MET A 31 17.27 9.14 -8.44
CA MET A 31 16.19 10.09 -8.20
C MET A 31 14.92 9.74 -8.99
N ILE A 32 15.06 9.25 -10.23
CA ILE A 32 13.94 8.72 -11.03
C ILE A 32 13.26 7.56 -10.31
N GLY A 33 14.05 6.63 -9.73
CA GLY A 33 13.52 5.51 -8.95
C GLY A 33 12.70 5.95 -7.73
N VAL A 34 13.22 6.91 -6.96
CA VAL A 34 12.49 7.50 -5.82
C VAL A 34 11.19 8.16 -6.29
N ARG A 35 11.26 9.04 -7.28
CA ARG A 35 10.09 9.77 -7.79
C ARG A 35 9.01 8.82 -8.32
N THR A 36 9.41 7.86 -9.15
CA THR A 36 8.48 6.89 -9.74
C THR A 36 7.78 6.08 -8.66
N GLY A 37 8.54 5.52 -7.71
CA GLY A 37 7.95 4.74 -6.61
C GLY A 37 7.00 5.55 -5.75
N VAL A 38 7.37 6.79 -5.39
CA VAL A 38 6.52 7.69 -4.58
C VAL A 38 5.27 8.11 -5.36
N THR A 39 5.37 8.47 -6.64
CA THR A 39 4.22 8.86 -7.47
C THR A 39 3.24 7.71 -7.64
N VAL A 40 3.73 6.50 -7.92
CA VAL A 40 2.88 5.30 -8.03
C VAL A 40 2.18 5.01 -6.69
N ALA A 41 2.91 5.08 -5.58
CA ALA A 41 2.32 4.90 -4.26
C ALA A 41 1.26 5.97 -3.95
N ALA A 42 1.52 7.24 -4.27
CA ALA A 42 0.59 8.35 -4.05
C ALA A 42 -0.76 8.15 -4.76
N VAL A 43 -0.77 7.51 -5.93
CA VAL A 43 -2.01 7.17 -6.65
C VAL A 43 -2.62 5.87 -6.13
N LEU A 44 -1.82 4.84 -5.87
CA LEU A 44 -2.34 3.53 -5.46
C LEU A 44 -2.87 3.51 -4.02
N ILE A 45 -2.32 4.32 -3.10
CA ILE A 45 -2.76 4.38 -1.70
C ILE A 45 -4.26 4.73 -1.59
N PRO A 46 -4.76 5.85 -2.15
CA PRO A 46 -6.18 6.19 -2.03
C PRO A 46 -7.08 5.14 -2.69
N VAL A 47 -6.66 4.58 -3.83
CA VAL A 47 -7.40 3.51 -4.51
C VAL A 47 -7.46 2.24 -3.64
N GLN A 48 -6.35 1.85 -3.02
CA GLN A 48 -6.27 0.69 -2.12
C GLN A 48 -7.14 0.89 -0.88
N ILE A 49 -7.18 2.09 -0.30
CA ILE A 49 -8.03 2.40 0.86
C ILE A 49 -9.50 2.24 0.47
N PHE A 50 -9.92 2.84 -0.64
CA PHE A 50 -11.30 2.76 -1.12
C PHE A 50 -11.74 1.32 -1.42
N VAL A 51 -10.92 0.56 -2.15
CA VAL A 51 -11.22 -0.84 -2.46
C VAL A 51 -11.16 -1.72 -1.20
N GLY A 52 -10.30 -1.38 -0.24
CA GLY A 52 -10.22 -2.05 1.05
C GLY A 52 -11.50 -1.89 1.87
N ASP A 53 -12.07 -0.69 1.90
CA ASP A 53 -13.35 -0.40 2.55
C ASP A 53 -14.49 -1.21 1.93
N LEU A 54 -14.62 -1.17 0.60
CA LEU A 54 -15.61 -1.99 -0.11
C LEU A 54 -15.45 -3.49 0.17
N HIS A 55 -14.21 -3.97 0.24
CA HIS A 55 -13.93 -5.36 0.58
C HIS A 55 -14.31 -5.68 2.04
N GLY A 56 -14.12 -4.73 2.96
CA GLY A 56 -14.55 -4.81 4.35
C GLY A 56 -16.07 -4.93 4.46
N LEU A 57 -16.82 -4.04 3.80
CA LEU A 57 -18.29 -4.08 3.75
C LEU A 57 -18.81 -5.40 3.16
N ASN A 58 -18.20 -5.88 2.08
CA ASN A 58 -18.55 -7.19 1.51
C ASN A 58 -18.25 -8.33 2.48
N THR A 59 -17.16 -8.23 3.26
CA THR A 59 -16.80 -9.20 4.30
C THR A 59 -17.78 -9.14 5.46
N LEU A 60 -18.29 -7.97 5.83
CA LEU A 60 -19.32 -7.82 6.85
C LEU A 60 -20.59 -8.58 6.46
N GLU A 61 -21.04 -8.45 5.20
CA GLU A 61 -22.26 -9.12 4.71
C GLU A 61 -22.11 -10.64 4.63
N HIS A 62 -20.97 -11.14 4.13
CA HIS A 62 -20.80 -12.57 3.84
C HIS A 62 -20.07 -13.34 4.94
N GLN A 63 -19.24 -12.67 5.73
CA GLN A 63 -18.35 -13.25 6.75
C GLN A 63 -18.24 -12.32 7.98
N PRO A 64 -19.36 -11.98 8.63
CA PRO A 64 -19.41 -10.97 9.70
C PRO A 64 -18.47 -11.28 10.86
N ALA A 65 -18.26 -12.57 11.18
CA ALA A 65 -17.36 -13.00 12.24
C ALA A 65 -15.92 -12.48 12.07
N LYS A 66 -15.43 -12.29 10.83
CA LYS A 66 -14.09 -11.72 10.58
C LYS A 66 -14.03 -10.24 10.94
N VAL A 67 -15.04 -9.48 10.53
CA VAL A 67 -15.12 -8.04 10.83
C VAL A 67 -15.36 -7.84 12.33
N ALA A 68 -16.26 -8.61 12.93
CA ALA A 68 -16.52 -8.60 14.38
C ALA A 68 -15.24 -8.84 15.20
N ALA A 69 -14.41 -9.80 14.81
CA ALA A 69 -13.12 -10.04 15.46
C ALA A 69 -12.11 -8.90 15.22
N MET A 70 -12.10 -8.26 14.03
CA MET A 70 -11.22 -7.13 13.72
C MET A 70 -11.63 -5.83 14.44
N GLU A 71 -12.93 -5.60 14.60
CA GLU A 71 -13.51 -4.41 15.22
C GLU A 71 -13.80 -4.60 16.73
N ALA A 72 -13.41 -5.75 17.29
CA ALA A 72 -13.66 -6.12 18.69
C ALA A 72 -15.15 -6.07 19.09
N ASN A 73 -16.04 -6.40 18.14
CA ASN A 73 -17.48 -6.51 18.36
C ASN A 73 -17.84 -7.95 18.76
N TRP A 74 -17.83 -8.24 20.06
CA TRP A 74 -18.05 -9.59 20.61
C TRP A 74 -19.51 -9.89 20.92
N GLU A 75 -20.32 -8.85 21.03
CA GLU A 75 -21.73 -8.89 21.38
C GLU A 75 -22.50 -8.36 20.15
N THR A 76 -22.92 -9.27 19.26
CA THR A 76 -23.67 -8.94 18.04
C THR A 76 -24.85 -9.88 17.85
#